data_AF-A0A661LQP7-F1
#
_entry.id   AF-A0A661LQP7-F1
#
_cell.length_a   1.000
_cell.length_b   1.000
_cell.length_c   1.000
_cell.angle_alpha   90.00
_cell.angle_beta   90.00
_cell.angle_gamma   90.00
#
_symmetry.space_group_name_H-M   'P 1'
#
loop_
_entity.id
_entity.type
_entity.pdbx_description
1 polymer ?
#
loop_
_entity_poly.entity_id
_entity_poly.type
_entity_poly.pdbx_seq_one_letter_code
_entity_poly.pdbx_strand_id
1 'polypeptide(L)'
;MEDKQKQSMKVLSLNSHFLIAGVQWILTFIVLAFITTFSFAESTKALEKTFPFHPGEKLTFQVRWSFIPAAEAILEILPVEIIQGVKSYHFVMIAKTYSFIDLFYKIRDRIDAFTDIEMTHSILYKKQKKGKTKKDVVVNFDWKKQEAQYSNLGEK
;
A
#
# COMPACT_ATOMS: atom_id res chain seq x y z
N MET A 1 3.95 -71.51 37.17
CA MET A 1 3.40 -70.13 37.06
C MET A 1 4.39 -69.15 36.43
N GLU A 2 5.69 -69.38 36.55
CA GLU A 2 6.76 -68.52 36.02
C GLU A 2 6.79 -68.41 34.48
N ASP A 3 6.46 -69.50 33.78
CA ASP A 3 6.53 -69.55 32.30
C ASP A 3 5.47 -68.67 31.62
N LYS A 4 4.27 -68.55 32.20
CA LYS A 4 3.21 -67.67 31.71
C LYS A 4 3.58 -66.18 31.84
N GLN A 5 4.33 -65.81 32.89
CA GLN A 5 4.80 -64.45 33.10
C GLN A 5 5.88 -64.06 32.07
N LYS A 6 6.81 -64.98 31.79
CA LYS A 6 7.87 -64.75 30.79
C LYS A 6 7.30 -64.66 29.37
N GLN A 7 6.27 -65.45 29.05
CA GLN A 7 5.54 -65.37 27.77
C GLN A 7 4.81 -64.03 27.63
N SER A 8 4.10 -63.59 28.68
CA SER A 8 3.36 -62.32 28.68
C SER A 8 4.29 -61.12 28.56
N MET A 9 5.43 -61.10 29.26
CA MET A 9 6.41 -60.02 29.16
C MET A 9 7.10 -59.96 27.79
N LYS A 10 7.40 -61.10 27.15
CA LYS A 10 7.95 -61.12 25.77
C LYS A 10 6.96 -60.57 24.74
N VAL A 11 5.67 -60.87 24.88
CA VAL A 11 4.63 -60.37 23.97
C VAL A 11 4.44 -58.85 24.15
N LEU A 12 4.47 -58.36 25.39
CA LEU A 12 4.40 -56.92 25.69
C LEU A 12 5.63 -56.17 25.16
N SER A 13 6.85 -56.71 25.30
CA SER A 13 8.06 -56.05 24.78
C SER A 13 8.12 -56.08 23.25
N LEU A 14 7.72 -57.19 22.61
CA LEU A 14 7.70 -57.32 21.15
C LEU A 14 6.75 -56.31 20.50
N ASN A 15 5.57 -56.08 21.09
CA ASN A 15 4.59 -55.11 20.59
C ASN A 15 5.09 -53.66 20.71
N SER A 16 5.86 -53.33 21.76
CA SER A 16 6.41 -51.97 21.94
C SER A 16 7.44 -51.58 20.87
N HIS A 17 8.24 -52.53 20.37
CA HIS A 17 9.20 -52.26 19.29
C HIS A 17 8.50 -51.93 17.96
N PHE A 18 7.38 -52.58 17.65
CA PHE A 18 6.56 -52.25 16.47
C PHE A 18 5.87 -50.89 16.60
N LEU A 19 5.43 -50.51 17.80
CA LEU A 19 4.83 -49.20 18.06
C LEU A 19 5.86 -48.06 17.95
N ILE A 20 7.06 -48.23 18.51
CA ILE A 20 8.15 -47.24 18.45
C ILE A 20 8.65 -47.07 17.01
N ALA A 21 8.82 -48.18 16.28
CA ALA A 21 9.19 -48.13 14.86
C ALA A 21 8.14 -47.34 14.07
N GLY A 22 6.85 -47.65 14.23
CA GLY A 22 5.77 -46.94 13.53
C GLY A 22 5.76 -45.43 13.80
N VAL A 23 5.97 -45.01 15.05
CA VAL A 23 6.09 -43.60 15.43
C VAL A 23 7.31 -42.94 14.76
N GLN A 24 8.46 -43.64 14.70
CA GLN A 24 9.66 -43.14 14.01
C GLN A 24 9.45 -42.95 12.51
N TRP A 25 8.75 -43.88 11.83
CA TRP A 25 8.40 -43.73 10.41
C TRP A 25 7.46 -42.55 10.18
N ILE A 26 6.47 -42.34 11.06
CA ILE A 26 5.54 -41.20 11.00
C ILE A 26 6.29 -39.87 11.19
N LEU A 27 7.18 -39.80 12.19
CA LEU A 27 8.00 -38.60 12.43
C LEU A 27 8.92 -38.30 11.25
N THR A 28 9.54 -39.32 10.66
CA THR A 28 10.41 -39.17 9.48
C THR A 28 9.61 -38.66 8.28
N PHE A 29 8.38 -39.14 8.08
CA PHE A 29 7.49 -38.69 7.01
C PHE A 29 7.03 -37.23 7.21
N ILE A 30 6.74 -36.84 8.46
CA ILE A 30 6.39 -35.45 8.81
C ILE A 30 7.57 -34.50 8.55
N VAL A 31 8.79 -34.90 8.96
CA VAL A 31 10.00 -34.09 8.72
C VAL A 31 10.29 -33.96 7.22
N LEU A 32 10.14 -35.04 6.45
CA LEU A 32 10.35 -35.00 5.00
C LEU A 32 9.32 -34.11 4.30
N ALA A 33 8.05 -34.18 4.71
CA ALA A 33 6.99 -33.28 4.21
C ALA A 33 7.32 -31.81 4.51
N PHE A 34 7.79 -31.51 5.73
CA PHE A 34 8.19 -30.16 6.12
C PHE A 34 9.35 -29.61 5.27
N ILE A 35 10.35 -30.45 4.97
CA ILE A 35 11.48 -30.07 4.10
C ILE A 35 11.00 -29.74 2.68
N THR A 36 10.09 -30.54 2.12
CA THR A 36 9.55 -30.27 0.77
C THR A 36 8.74 -28.98 0.69
N THR A 37 8.04 -28.59 1.76
CA THR A 37 7.30 -27.32 1.79
C THR A 37 8.20 -26.09 1.93
N PHE A 38 9.39 -26.23 2.51
CA PHE A 38 10.31 -25.12 2.74
C PHE A 38 11.16 -24.76 1.50
N SER A 39 11.29 -25.67 0.54
CA SER A 39 12.10 -25.47 -0.67
C SER A 39 11.41 -24.68 -1.79
N PHE A 40 10.10 -24.38 -1.67
CA PHE A 40 9.38 -23.50 -2.60
C PHE A 40 9.32 -22.07 -2.06
N ALA A 41 10.47 -21.48 -1.75
CA ALA A 41 10.59 -20.02 -1.68
C ALA A 41 10.79 -19.51 -3.11
N GLU A 42 9.69 -19.33 -3.84
CA GLU A 42 9.74 -18.78 -5.19
C GLU A 42 10.26 -17.34 -5.12
N SER A 43 11.47 -17.10 -5.65
CA SER A 43 12.02 -15.76 -5.81
C SER A 43 11.28 -15.07 -6.95
N THR A 44 10.07 -14.57 -6.69
CA THR A 44 9.36 -13.74 -7.65
C THR A 44 10.21 -12.48 -7.91
N LYS A 45 10.74 -12.36 -9.12
CA LYS A 45 11.31 -11.10 -9.60
C LYS A 45 10.14 -10.10 -9.58
N ALA A 46 10.27 -9.04 -8.78
CA ALA A 46 9.30 -7.96 -8.78
C ALA A 46 9.10 -7.48 -10.23
N LEU A 47 7.87 -7.59 -10.71
CA LEU A 47 7.48 -7.11 -12.03
C LEU A 47 7.94 -5.66 -12.16
N GLU A 48 8.48 -5.31 -13.33
CA GLU A 48 8.88 -3.93 -13.64
C GLU A 48 7.75 -2.98 -13.23
N LYS A 49 8.07 -1.98 -12.40
CA LYS A 49 7.08 -1.08 -11.78
C LYS A 49 6.47 -0.20 -12.86
N THR A 50 5.46 -0.74 -13.54
CA THR A 50 4.66 -0.05 -14.53
C THR A 50 3.61 0.76 -13.78
N PHE A 51 3.72 2.08 -13.88
CA PHE A 51 2.70 2.95 -13.32
C PHE A 51 1.45 2.92 -14.20
N PRO A 52 0.24 2.91 -13.61
CA PRO A 52 -1.01 2.96 -14.35
C PRO A 52 -1.32 4.37 -14.88
N PHE A 53 -0.29 5.19 -15.06
CA PHE A 53 -0.38 6.56 -15.54
C PHE A 53 0.91 7.00 -16.24
N HIS A 54 0.80 8.05 -17.04
CA HIS A 54 1.91 8.65 -17.78
C HIS A 54 1.83 10.18 -17.75
N PRO A 55 2.98 10.91 -17.78
CA PRO A 55 2.97 12.36 -17.95
C PRO A 55 2.21 12.79 -19.22
N GLY A 56 1.41 13.84 -19.10
CA GLY A 56 0.48 14.34 -20.12
C GLY A 56 -0.94 13.77 -19.99
N GLU A 57 -1.16 12.74 -19.18
CA GLU A 57 -2.50 12.21 -18.96
C GLU A 57 -3.37 13.14 -18.10
N LYS A 58 -4.67 13.12 -18.39
CA LYS A 58 -5.68 13.93 -17.72
C LYS A 58 -6.93 13.10 -17.43
N LEU A 59 -7.23 12.94 -16.16
CA LEU A 59 -8.38 12.21 -15.65
C LEU A 59 -9.43 13.22 -15.16
N THR A 60 -10.62 13.18 -15.76
CA THR A 60 -11.73 14.06 -15.41
C THR A 60 -12.81 13.27 -14.69
N PHE A 61 -13.16 13.71 -13.48
CA PHE A 61 -14.15 13.10 -12.61
C PHE A 61 -15.34 14.04 -12.43
N GLN A 62 -16.56 13.50 -12.54
CA GLN A 62 -17.78 14.23 -12.23
C GLN A 62 -18.36 13.74 -10.91
N VAL A 63 -18.63 14.67 -10.00
CA VAL A 63 -19.32 14.41 -8.73
C VAL A 63 -20.80 14.70 -8.93
N ARG A 64 -21.69 13.83 -8.45
CA ARG A 64 -23.14 13.99 -8.58
C ARG A 64 -23.84 13.80 -7.23
N TRP A 65 -24.93 14.54 -7.01
CA TRP A 65 -25.93 14.27 -5.99
C TRP A 65 -27.10 13.55 -6.65
N SER A 66 -27.14 12.23 -6.49
CA SER A 66 -28.03 11.38 -7.28
C SER A 66 -27.85 11.65 -8.78
N PHE A 67 -28.85 12.20 -9.47
CA PHE A 67 -28.79 12.55 -10.89
C PHE A 67 -28.30 13.98 -11.17
N ILE A 68 -28.19 14.84 -10.15
CA ILE A 68 -27.79 16.24 -10.31
C ILE A 68 -26.25 16.33 -10.26
N PRO A 69 -25.56 16.79 -11.32
CA PRO A 69 -24.11 16.89 -11.27
C PRO A 69 -23.71 18.11 -10.43
N ALA A 70 -22.81 17.90 -9.47
CA ALA A 70 -22.52 18.86 -8.42
C ALA A 70 -21.16 19.57 -8.59
N ALA A 71 -20.16 18.82 -9.04
CA ALA A 71 -18.79 19.30 -9.16
C ALA A 71 -18.01 18.50 -10.21
N GLU A 72 -16.84 19.02 -10.55
CA GLU A 72 -15.84 18.38 -11.39
C GLU A 72 -14.49 18.40 -10.65
N ALA A 73 -13.76 17.28 -10.73
CA ALA A 73 -12.37 17.20 -10.35
C ALA A 73 -11.53 16.76 -11.55
N ILE A 74 -10.41 17.42 -11.80
CA ILE A 74 -9.46 17.09 -12.86
C ILE A 74 -8.15 16.75 -12.18
N LEU A 75 -7.61 15.57 -12.46
CA LEU A 75 -6.26 15.16 -12.09
C LEU A 75 -5.42 15.10 -13.36
N GLU A 76 -4.35 15.89 -13.40
CA GLU A 76 -3.42 15.95 -14.52
C GLU A 76 -2.02 15.58 -14.04
N ILE A 77 -1.33 14.75 -14.82
CA ILE A 77 0.06 14.40 -14.58
C ILE A 77 0.91 15.28 -15.49
N LEU A 78 1.53 16.31 -14.93
CA LEU A 78 2.37 17.23 -15.69
C LEU A 78 3.71 16.57 -16.04
N PRO A 79 4.48 17.16 -16.99
CA PRO A 79 5.83 16.72 -17.29
C PRO A 79 6.68 16.61 -16.03
N VAL A 80 7.52 15.57 -15.99
CA VAL A 80 8.45 15.35 -14.88
C VAL A 80 9.37 16.55 -14.73
N GLU A 81 9.52 17.04 -13.51
CA GLU A 81 10.37 18.18 -13.18
C GLU A 81 11.35 17.87 -12.06
N ILE A 82 12.30 18.76 -11.81
CA ILE A 82 13.23 18.65 -10.69
C ILE A 82 12.79 19.64 -9.62
N ILE A 83 12.31 19.11 -8.49
CA ILE A 83 11.91 19.92 -7.33
C ILE A 83 12.82 19.57 -6.16
N GLN A 84 13.39 20.59 -5.51
CA GLN A 84 14.33 20.41 -4.39
C GLN A 84 15.49 19.44 -4.72
N GLY A 85 15.94 19.42 -5.98
CA GLY A 85 17.01 18.53 -6.46
C GLY A 85 16.57 17.09 -6.75
N VAL A 86 15.28 16.76 -6.61
CA VAL A 86 14.73 15.42 -6.86
C VAL A 86 13.90 15.42 -8.15
N LYS A 87 14.22 14.51 -9.08
CA LYS A 87 13.40 14.25 -10.28
C LYS A 87 12.06 13.67 -9.84
N SER A 88 10.97 14.34 -10.17
CA SER A 88 9.69 14.15 -9.53
C SER A 88 8.53 14.16 -10.51
N TYR A 89 7.53 13.31 -10.26
CA TYR A 89 6.22 13.47 -10.88
C TYR A 89 5.53 14.69 -10.29
N HIS A 90 4.80 15.44 -11.13
CA HIS A 90 3.99 16.58 -10.72
C HIS A 90 2.53 16.32 -11.02
N PHE A 91 1.78 16.03 -9.96
CA PHE A 91 0.34 15.85 -10.04
C PHE A 91 -0.37 17.17 -9.73
N VAL A 92 -1.28 17.58 -10.61
CA VAL A 92 -2.14 18.73 -10.39
C VAL A 92 -3.58 18.26 -10.30
N MET A 93 -4.23 18.54 -9.18
CA MET A 93 -5.65 18.30 -9.00
C MET A 93 -6.41 19.63 -8.88
N ILE A 94 -7.37 19.85 -9.77
CA ILE A 94 -8.31 20.97 -9.71
C ILE A 94 -9.68 20.43 -9.32
N ALA A 95 -10.29 20.98 -8.27
CA ALA A 95 -11.67 20.66 -7.88
C ALA A 95 -12.52 21.93 -7.89
N LYS A 96 -13.67 21.87 -8.58
CA LYS A 96 -14.61 22.99 -8.66
C LYS A 96 -16.05 22.51 -8.63
N THR A 97 -16.89 23.19 -7.87
CA THR A 97 -18.36 23.06 -7.96
C THR A 97 -18.89 23.79 -9.18
N TYR A 98 -20.02 23.32 -9.70
CA TYR A 98 -20.71 24.02 -10.78
C TYR A 98 -21.37 25.30 -10.27
N SER A 99 -21.51 26.32 -11.14
CA SER A 99 -21.95 27.66 -10.74
C SER A 99 -23.31 27.68 -10.03
N PHE A 100 -24.22 26.75 -10.36
CA PHE A 100 -25.52 26.64 -9.69
C PHE A 100 -25.46 25.97 -8.31
N ILE A 101 -24.38 25.25 -8.00
CA ILE A 101 -24.12 24.63 -6.69
C ILE A 101 -23.34 25.57 -5.78
N ASP A 102 -22.65 26.58 -6.33
CA ASP A 102 -21.83 27.53 -5.56
C ASP A 102 -22.60 28.24 -4.44
N LEU A 103 -23.93 28.39 -4.57
CA LEU A 103 -24.80 28.96 -3.54
C LEU A 103 -24.77 28.14 -2.23
N PHE A 104 -24.73 26.81 -2.36
CA PHE A 104 -24.70 25.90 -1.22
C PHE A 104 -23.28 25.67 -0.74
N TYR A 105 -22.38 25.36 -1.68
CA TYR A 105 -20.99 25.04 -1.36
C TYR A 105 -20.07 25.39 -2.53
N LYS A 106 -19.29 26.47 -2.41
CA LYS A 106 -18.34 26.90 -3.45
C LYS A 106 -16.96 26.29 -3.20
N ILE A 107 -16.53 25.40 -4.10
CA ILE A 107 -15.17 24.83 -4.13
C ILE A 107 -14.39 25.41 -5.29
N ARG A 108 -13.18 25.88 -5.05
CA ARG A 108 -12.23 26.39 -6.05
C ARG A 108 -10.83 26.05 -5.57
N ASP A 109 -10.53 24.77 -5.63
CA ASP A 109 -9.38 24.20 -4.97
C ASP A 109 -8.39 23.72 -6.02
N ARG A 110 -7.11 23.97 -5.77
CA ARG A 110 -5.98 23.47 -6.54
C ARG A 110 -5.02 22.79 -5.59
N ILE A 111 -4.59 21.59 -5.95
CA ILE A 111 -3.58 20.84 -5.23
C ILE A 111 -2.45 20.55 -6.22
N ASP A 112 -1.22 20.85 -5.82
CA ASP A 112 -0.01 20.42 -6.52
C ASP A 112 0.71 19.45 -5.60
N ALA A 113 0.96 18.23 -6.07
CA ALA A 113 1.65 17.19 -5.34
C ALA A 113 2.86 16.70 -6.14
N PHE A 114 3.99 16.62 -5.47
CA PHE A 114 5.25 16.16 -6.04
C PHE A 114 5.71 14.90 -5.31
N THR A 115 6.14 13.90 -6.07
CA THR A 115 6.67 12.64 -5.56
C THR A 115 7.96 12.32 -6.28
N ASP A 116 8.83 11.52 -5.67
CA ASP A 116 9.97 10.95 -6.38
C ASP A 116 9.52 10.11 -7.60
N ILE A 117 10.42 9.91 -8.56
CA ILE A 117 10.12 9.16 -9.79
C ILE A 117 9.79 7.69 -9.53
N GLU A 118 10.24 7.13 -8.41
CA GLU A 118 9.91 5.76 -8.02
C GLU A 118 8.56 5.68 -7.30
N MET A 119 7.88 6.82 -7.06
CA MET A 119 6.60 6.90 -6.33
C MET A 119 6.68 6.18 -4.97
N THR A 120 7.75 6.42 -4.22
CA THR A 120 7.95 5.86 -2.88
C THR A 120 7.59 6.86 -1.80
N HIS A 121 7.73 8.17 -2.07
CA HIS A 121 7.45 9.23 -1.12
C HIS A 121 7.08 10.56 -1.77
N SER A 122 6.38 11.41 -1.01
CA SER A 122 6.10 12.79 -1.41
C SER A 122 7.30 13.70 -1.11
N ILE A 123 7.57 14.67 -1.99
CA ILE A 123 8.61 15.69 -1.82
C ILE A 123 7.98 17.00 -1.35
N LEU A 124 6.90 17.40 -2.00
CA LEU A 124 6.23 18.68 -1.76
C LEU A 124 4.74 18.55 -2.02
N TYR A 125 3.94 19.15 -1.16
CA TYR A 125 2.50 19.24 -1.32
C TYR A 125 2.06 20.69 -1.13
N LYS A 126 1.27 21.22 -2.07
CA LYS A 126 0.67 22.55 -2.00
C LYS A 126 -0.83 22.42 -2.17
N LYS A 127 -1.60 23.10 -1.34
CA LYS A 127 -3.06 23.17 -1.45
C LYS A 127 -3.52 24.60 -1.35
N GLN A 128 -4.14 25.06 -2.42
CA GLN A 128 -4.79 26.35 -2.49
C GLN A 128 -6.30 26.14 -2.47
N LYS A 129 -6.97 26.72 -1.48
CA LYS A 129 -8.43 26.77 -1.37
C LYS A 129 -8.87 28.21 -1.59
N LYS A 130 -9.65 28.48 -2.64
CA LYS A 130 -10.14 29.82 -2.98
C LYS A 130 -11.67 29.95 -2.93
N GLY A 131 -12.35 28.99 -2.26
CA GLY A 131 -13.79 29.04 -1.99
C GLY A 131 -14.17 30.07 -0.90
N LYS A 132 -15.22 29.76 -0.13
CA LYS A 132 -15.70 30.64 0.96
C LYS A 132 -14.61 30.97 1.99
N THR A 133 -13.84 29.96 2.38
CA THR A 133 -12.64 30.12 3.22
C THR A 133 -11.42 30.03 2.33
N LYS A 134 -10.49 30.97 2.48
CA LYS A 134 -9.21 30.95 1.78
C LYS A 134 -8.19 30.22 2.64
N LYS A 135 -7.47 29.27 2.05
CA LYS A 135 -6.31 28.62 2.67
C LYS A 135 -5.21 28.45 1.63
N ASP A 136 -3.97 28.57 2.06
CA ASP A 136 -2.81 28.34 1.22
C ASP A 136 -1.81 27.52 2.04
N VAL A 137 -1.82 26.21 1.82
CA VAL A 137 -1.07 25.24 2.61
C VAL A 137 0.11 24.76 1.79
N VAL A 138 1.27 24.70 2.43
CA VAL A 138 2.48 24.06 1.90
C VAL A 138 2.96 23.04 2.92
N VAL A 139 3.28 21.84 2.45
CA VAL A 139 3.93 20.79 3.24
C VAL A 139 5.20 20.34 2.53
N ASN A 140 6.34 20.55 3.19
CA ASN A 140 7.63 20.04 2.75
C ASN A 140 7.96 18.74 3.51
N PHE A 141 8.42 17.72 2.81
CA PHE A 141 8.79 16.44 3.41
C PHE A 141 10.32 16.30 3.46
N ASP A 142 10.90 16.35 4.66
CA ASP A 142 12.34 16.14 4.89
C ASP A 142 12.57 14.70 5.32
N TRP A 143 12.88 13.85 4.33
CA TRP A 143 13.15 12.42 4.57
C TRP A 143 14.50 12.15 5.24
N LYS A 144 15.43 13.12 5.28
CA LYS A 144 16.67 12.96 6.05
C LYS A 144 16.38 13.05 7.53
N LYS A 145 15.47 13.95 7.92
CA LYS A 145 15.02 14.13 9.31
C LYS A 145 13.81 13.27 9.68
N GLN A 146 13.15 12.65 8.69
CA GLN A 146 11.87 11.95 8.85
C GLN A 146 10.77 12.89 9.39
N GLU A 147 10.73 14.12 8.87
CA GLU A 147 9.81 15.17 9.32
C GLU A 147 8.99 15.74 8.16
N ALA A 148 7.78 16.22 8.48
CA ALA A 148 6.95 17.00 7.56
C ALA A 148 6.71 18.39 8.14
N GLN A 149 7.05 19.43 7.37
CA GLN A 149 6.93 20.83 7.78
C GLN A 149 5.70 21.45 7.14
N TYR A 150 4.69 21.74 7.95
CA TYR A 150 3.45 22.39 7.54
C TYR A 150 3.55 23.91 7.64
N SER A 151 3.03 24.62 6.65
CA SER A 151 2.89 26.08 6.67
C SER A 151 1.56 26.49 6.07
N ASN A 152 0.87 27.45 6.70
CA ASN A 152 -0.35 28.07 6.19
C ASN A 152 -0.06 29.54 5.90
N LEU A 153 0.05 29.90 4.62
CA LEU A 153 0.33 31.25 4.14
C LEU A 153 -0.95 32.11 4.01
N GLY A 154 -2.12 31.54 4.34
CA GLY A 154 -3.42 32.18 4.19
C GLY A 154 -3.95 32.93 5.43
N GLU A 155 -3.25 32.88 6.56
CA GLU A 155 -3.61 33.60 7.79
C GLU A 155 -2.60 34.73 8.03
N LYS A 156 -3.08 35.98 7.94
CA LYS A 156 -2.49 37.17 8.56
C LYS A 156 -3.43 37.63 9.66
#